data_AF-A0A936PU83-F1
#
_entry.id   AF-A0A936PU83-F1
#
_cell.length_a   1.000
_cell.length_b   1.000
_cell.length_c   1.000
_cell.angle_alpha   90.00
_cell.angle_beta   90.00
_cell.angle_gamma   90.00
#
_symmetry.space_group_name_H-M   'P 1'
#
loop_
_entity.id
_entity.type
_entity.pdbx_description
1 polymer ?
#
loop_
_entity_poly.entity_id
_entity_poly.type
_entity_poly.pdbx_seq_one_letter_code
_entity_poly.pdbx_strand_id
1 'polypeptide(L)'
;MISPLLLLLRVSLSAFAAEQDVSFYLETAPSKEKSELTEADALARSSQLNTRVVRRFVGGQGWCYLLIAEGYESEVTAGVDAAKLANLSHLDVTLYRQEGKSAVSVRTAPGSPRILEPTPGAPAQAGDDPVKKILDDVSEALGGADGGVIALHKSPSVQFEYVREVPHQGQPIVAEHVYLRDGARVRLDVVVKGGPASSSTTVIDGAVASVLIDGKVSPRDAERTREVMAEYAPEGLLSYPLRFVSLVDGDPSHVALQLVGEERVSGEPCVILESKPEGEGSAVPGLRLAVSSKDWRPRQVIFTTSAGVLLYEYSDWSEVSPGVVVPMRVEVTREGTLVERLEVRSMTLPATIASDAFTLPAPPAK
;
A
#
# COMPACT_ATOMS: atom_id res chain seq x y z
N MET A 1 24.89 -14.81 -25.96
CA MET A 1 25.83 -13.84 -26.56
C MET A 1 25.03 -12.74 -27.25
N ILE A 2 24.78 -11.63 -26.56
CA ILE A 2 24.52 -10.33 -27.18
C ILE A 2 25.28 -9.30 -26.32
N SER A 3 26.20 -8.61 -26.96
CA SER A 3 27.10 -7.60 -26.38
C SER A 3 26.42 -6.23 -26.26
N PRO A 4 27.00 -5.30 -25.47
CA PRO A 4 26.38 -4.07 -24.98
C PRO A 4 26.51 -2.93 -26.00
N LEU A 5 25.64 -1.93 -25.91
CA LEU A 5 25.82 -0.68 -26.65
C LEU A 5 25.54 0.54 -25.76
N LEU A 6 26.64 1.19 -25.37
CA LEU A 6 26.69 2.62 -25.05
C LEU A 6 26.16 3.43 -26.24
N LEU A 7 25.32 4.43 -26.00
CA LEU A 7 25.17 5.56 -26.92
C LEU A 7 25.29 6.88 -26.16
N LEU A 8 26.35 7.59 -26.48
CA LEU A 8 26.61 9.01 -26.17
C LEU A 8 25.83 9.91 -27.14
N LEU A 9 25.68 11.17 -26.73
CA LEU A 9 25.46 12.41 -27.52
C LEU A 9 24.01 12.86 -27.83
N ARG A 10 23.59 13.97 -27.20
CA ARG A 10 23.55 15.31 -27.85
C ARG A 10 23.18 16.40 -26.85
N VAL A 11 24.07 17.38 -26.72
CA VAL A 11 23.77 18.71 -26.17
C VAL A 11 23.17 19.52 -27.32
N SER A 12 21.93 19.96 -27.15
CA SER A 12 21.31 21.00 -27.97
C SER A 12 20.82 22.09 -27.02
N LEU A 13 21.56 23.20 -26.95
CA LEU A 13 21.02 24.45 -26.46
C LEU A 13 19.94 24.90 -27.45
N SER A 14 18.69 24.72 -27.07
CA SER A 14 17.57 25.43 -27.68
C SER A 14 16.80 26.09 -26.53
N ALA A 15 17.07 27.36 -26.29
CA ALA A 15 16.18 28.22 -25.53
C ALA A 15 14.93 28.45 -26.39
N PHE A 16 14.02 27.48 -26.38
CA PHE A 16 12.64 27.73 -26.75
C PHE A 16 12.00 28.45 -25.56
N ALA A 17 11.36 29.58 -25.83
CA ALA A 17 10.33 30.09 -24.95
C ALA A 17 9.32 28.94 -24.78
N ALA A 18 9.37 28.28 -23.62
CA ALA A 18 8.36 27.29 -23.26
C ALA A 18 7.06 28.06 -23.10
N GLU A 19 6.24 28.03 -24.15
CA GLU A 19 4.80 28.18 -24.00
C GLU A 19 4.45 27.23 -22.85
N GLN A 20 4.08 27.80 -21.71
CA GLN A 20 3.62 27.01 -20.58
C GLN A 20 2.29 26.44 -21.04
N ASP A 21 2.32 25.22 -21.59
CA ASP A 21 1.11 24.46 -21.89
C ASP A 21 0.39 24.24 -20.55
N VAL A 22 -0.56 25.13 -20.27
CA VAL A 22 -1.46 25.00 -19.14
C VAL A 22 -2.39 23.85 -19.50
N SER A 23 -2.10 22.67 -18.98
CA SER A 23 -2.96 21.51 -19.09
C SER A 23 -3.81 21.36 -17.84
N PHE A 24 -4.98 20.74 -18.01
CA PHE A 24 -5.87 20.41 -16.92
C PHE A 24 -6.11 18.90 -16.87
N TYR A 25 -6.37 18.38 -15.68
CA TYR A 25 -6.76 17.00 -15.48
C TYR A 25 -7.73 16.87 -14.30
N LEU A 26 -8.44 15.76 -14.26
CA LEU A 26 -9.46 15.47 -13.25
C LEU A 26 -9.01 14.28 -12.42
N GLU A 27 -9.28 14.30 -11.11
CA GLU A 27 -9.14 13.12 -10.25
C GLU A 27 -10.41 12.93 -9.42
N THR A 28 -10.91 11.69 -9.35
CA THR A 28 -11.93 11.32 -8.36
C THR A 28 -11.37 11.35 -6.95
N ALA A 29 -12.25 11.43 -5.95
CA ALA A 29 -11.92 11.10 -4.57
C ALA A 29 -11.31 9.68 -4.49
N PRO A 30 -10.43 9.43 -3.50
CA PRO A 30 -9.84 8.10 -3.32
C PRO A 30 -10.92 7.05 -3.03
N SER A 31 -10.91 5.93 -3.75
CA SER A 31 -11.72 4.74 -3.44
C SER A 31 -10.83 3.58 -2.98
N LYS A 32 -11.38 2.74 -2.09
CA LYS A 32 -10.78 1.46 -1.69
C LYS A 32 -11.00 0.40 -2.77
N GLU A 33 -12.10 0.51 -3.51
CA GLU A 33 -12.58 -0.48 -4.46
C GLU A 33 -12.10 -0.18 -5.87
N LYS A 34 -11.28 -1.08 -6.43
CA LYS A 34 -10.84 -0.97 -7.83
C LYS A 34 -11.99 -1.22 -8.80
N SER A 35 -12.91 -2.12 -8.46
CA SER A 35 -14.07 -2.51 -9.27
C SER A 35 -14.96 -1.31 -9.59
N GLU A 36 -15.32 -0.52 -8.57
CA GLU A 36 -16.13 0.70 -8.73
C GLU A 36 -15.51 1.69 -9.73
N LEU A 37 -14.21 1.94 -9.63
CA LEU A 37 -13.51 2.85 -10.54
C LEU A 37 -13.30 2.25 -11.93
N THR A 38 -13.26 0.92 -12.06
CA THR A 38 -13.15 0.24 -13.36
C THR A 38 -14.47 0.33 -14.14
N GLU A 39 -15.61 0.19 -13.45
CA GLU A 39 -16.94 0.44 -14.04
C GLU A 39 -17.08 1.90 -14.46
N ALA A 40 -16.70 2.83 -13.58
CA ALA A 40 -16.70 4.26 -13.89
C ALA A 40 -15.77 4.62 -15.06
N ASP A 41 -14.58 4.00 -15.17
CA ASP A 41 -13.66 4.15 -16.31
C ASP A 41 -14.31 3.68 -17.63
N ALA A 42 -14.99 2.52 -17.62
CA ALA A 42 -15.69 2.00 -18.80
C ALA A 42 -16.81 2.96 -19.26
N LEU A 43 -17.59 3.51 -18.33
CA LEU A 43 -18.64 4.49 -18.61
C LEU A 43 -18.06 5.84 -19.06
N ALA A 44 -16.95 6.28 -18.48
CA ALA A 44 -16.28 7.51 -18.85
C ALA A 44 -15.72 7.43 -20.27
N ARG A 45 -15.08 6.31 -20.63
CA ARG A 45 -14.55 6.04 -21.98
C ARG A 45 -15.65 5.94 -23.03
N SER A 46 -16.78 5.29 -22.72
CA SER A 46 -17.94 5.27 -23.63
C SER A 46 -18.50 6.67 -23.88
N SER A 47 -18.28 7.56 -22.92
CA SER A 47 -18.61 8.98 -22.99
C SER A 47 -17.48 9.86 -23.55
N GLN A 48 -16.47 9.26 -24.20
CA GLN A 48 -15.33 9.90 -24.85
C GLN A 48 -14.35 10.62 -23.91
N LEU A 49 -14.35 10.30 -22.62
CA LEU A 49 -13.35 10.80 -21.69
C LEU A 49 -12.09 9.94 -21.74
N ASN A 50 -10.93 10.57 -21.88
CA ASN A 50 -9.65 9.89 -21.80
C ASN A 50 -9.29 9.61 -20.33
N THR A 51 -9.69 8.43 -19.84
CA THR A 51 -9.63 8.06 -18.43
C THR A 51 -8.76 6.84 -18.18
N ARG A 52 -8.22 6.75 -16.95
CA ARG A 52 -7.49 5.58 -16.45
C ARG A 52 -7.60 5.44 -14.94
N VAL A 53 -7.69 4.20 -14.47
CA VAL A 53 -7.59 3.88 -13.03
C VAL A 53 -6.12 3.79 -12.64
N VAL A 54 -5.73 4.52 -11.60
CA VAL A 54 -4.39 4.45 -11.00
C VAL A 54 -4.48 4.06 -9.53
N ARG A 55 -3.38 3.52 -8.99
CA ARG A 55 -3.23 3.26 -7.56
C ARG A 55 -2.26 4.28 -6.98
N ARG A 56 -2.65 5.02 -5.94
CA ARG A 56 -1.81 6.03 -5.26
C ARG A 56 -1.92 5.87 -3.74
N PHE A 57 -0.85 6.19 -3.02
CA PHE A 57 -0.89 6.26 -1.57
C PHE A 57 -1.45 7.62 -1.14
N VAL A 58 -2.48 7.63 -0.32
CA VAL A 58 -3.13 8.83 0.20
C VAL A 58 -2.86 8.92 1.70
N GLY A 59 -2.25 10.03 2.14
CA GLY A 59 -1.93 10.26 3.55
C GLY A 59 -3.16 10.08 4.44
N GLY A 60 -3.05 9.22 5.47
CA GLY A 60 -4.15 8.89 6.39
C GLY A 60 -5.16 7.85 5.87
N GLN A 61 -5.20 7.55 4.57
CA GLN A 61 -6.10 6.54 4.00
C GLN A 61 -5.37 5.29 3.47
N GLY A 62 -4.07 5.39 3.22
CA GLY A 62 -3.23 4.31 2.69
C GLY A 62 -3.31 4.22 1.17
N TRP A 63 -3.01 3.02 0.62
CA TRP A 63 -3.16 2.77 -0.82
C TRP A 63 -4.64 2.78 -1.24
N CYS A 64 -4.96 3.66 -2.19
CA CYS A 64 -6.28 3.84 -2.77
C CYS A 64 -6.21 3.81 -4.30
N TYR A 65 -7.36 3.65 -4.93
CA TYR A 65 -7.54 3.80 -6.37
C TYR A 65 -8.15 5.17 -6.67
N LEU A 66 -7.75 5.76 -7.80
CA LEU A 66 -8.30 7.01 -8.32
C LEU A 66 -8.56 6.84 -9.81
N LEU A 67 -9.62 7.47 -10.31
CA LEU A 67 -9.88 7.59 -11.74
C LEU A 67 -9.39 8.96 -12.20
N ILE A 68 -8.43 8.96 -13.11
CA ILE A 68 -7.83 10.18 -13.66
C ILE A 68 -8.33 10.39 -15.08
N ALA A 69 -8.80 11.60 -15.40
CA ALA A 69 -9.08 12.03 -16.78
C ALA A 69 -8.08 13.11 -17.22
N GLU A 70 -7.45 12.93 -18.37
CA GLU A 70 -6.35 13.77 -18.86
C GLU A 70 -6.61 14.32 -20.28
N GLY A 71 -5.86 15.35 -20.68
CA GLY A 71 -5.87 15.88 -22.05
C GLY A 71 -6.75 17.11 -22.27
N TYR A 72 -7.01 17.88 -21.20
CA TYR A 72 -7.78 19.11 -21.31
C TYR A 72 -6.87 20.33 -21.48
N GLU A 73 -7.13 21.13 -22.52
CA GLU A 73 -6.47 22.42 -22.78
C GLU A 73 -7.24 23.61 -22.18
N SER A 74 -8.46 23.38 -21.70
CA SER A 74 -9.37 24.42 -21.21
C SER A 74 -10.04 24.02 -19.90
N GLU A 75 -9.99 24.92 -18.92
CA GLU A 75 -10.67 24.78 -17.63
C GLU A 75 -12.19 24.59 -17.78
N VAL A 76 -12.77 25.25 -18.79
CA VAL A 76 -14.20 25.21 -19.08
C VAL A 76 -14.59 23.80 -19.48
N THR A 77 -13.89 23.23 -20.47
CA THR A 77 -14.12 21.84 -20.91
C THR A 77 -13.87 20.86 -19.77
N ALA A 78 -12.74 21.02 -19.08
CA ALA A 78 -12.35 20.13 -18.00
C ALA A 78 -13.41 20.07 -16.89
N GLY A 79 -14.00 21.20 -16.49
CA GLY A 79 -15.01 21.13 -15.44
C GLY A 79 -16.44 20.82 -15.88
N VAL A 80 -16.77 20.91 -17.18
CA VAL A 80 -17.98 20.23 -17.70
C VAL A 80 -17.81 18.73 -17.54
N ASP A 81 -16.64 18.21 -17.93
CA ASP A 81 -16.34 16.78 -17.82
C ASP A 81 -16.09 16.34 -16.36
N ALA A 82 -15.71 17.25 -15.46
CA ALA A 82 -15.66 16.97 -14.02
C ALA A 82 -17.04 16.63 -13.46
N ALA A 83 -18.07 17.42 -13.80
CA ALA A 83 -19.44 17.14 -13.38
C ALA A 83 -19.96 15.82 -13.98
N LYS A 84 -19.60 15.54 -15.25
CA LYS A 84 -19.93 14.29 -15.92
C LYS A 84 -19.26 13.10 -15.22
N LEU A 85 -17.97 13.18 -14.93
CA LEU A 85 -17.20 12.13 -14.26
C LEU A 85 -17.69 11.92 -12.81
N ALA A 86 -18.05 12.98 -12.09
CA ALA A 86 -18.61 12.90 -10.75
C ALA A 86 -19.95 12.15 -10.73
N ASN A 87 -20.79 12.36 -11.75
CA ASN A 87 -22.04 11.62 -11.90
C ASN A 87 -21.83 10.15 -12.28
N LEU A 88 -20.84 9.85 -13.13
CA LEU A 88 -20.54 8.48 -13.54
C LEU A 88 -19.88 7.65 -12.44
N SER A 89 -19.03 8.27 -11.63
CA SER A 89 -18.28 7.60 -10.56
C SER A 89 -18.99 7.63 -9.20
N HIS A 90 -20.00 8.49 -9.03
CA HIS A 90 -20.61 8.79 -7.74
C HIS A 90 -19.65 9.34 -6.67
N LEU A 91 -18.48 9.80 -7.09
CA LEU A 91 -17.43 10.36 -6.23
C LEU A 91 -17.23 11.84 -6.55
N ASP A 92 -16.75 12.60 -5.55
CA ASP A 92 -16.28 13.96 -5.79
C ASP A 92 -15.15 13.95 -6.81
N VAL A 93 -15.15 14.88 -7.76
CA VAL A 93 -14.11 15.00 -8.79
C VAL A 93 -13.44 16.36 -8.66
N THR A 94 -12.14 16.37 -8.42
CA THR A 94 -11.33 17.59 -8.32
C THR A 94 -10.68 17.88 -9.67
N LEU A 95 -10.85 19.10 -10.16
CA LEU A 95 -10.16 19.66 -11.32
C LEU A 95 -8.83 20.27 -10.87
N TYR A 96 -7.75 19.83 -11.50
CA TYR A 96 -6.41 20.36 -11.29
C TYR A 96 -5.92 21.12 -12.53
N ARG A 97 -5.25 22.25 -12.29
CA ARG A 97 -4.44 22.97 -13.29
C ARG A 97 -2.98 22.60 -13.10
N GLN A 98 -2.32 22.15 -14.16
CA GLN A 98 -0.90 21.85 -14.15
C GLN A 98 -0.08 23.11 -14.44
N GLU A 99 0.80 23.45 -13.50
CA GLU A 99 1.73 24.58 -13.59
C GLU A 99 3.15 24.04 -13.54
N GLY A 100 3.69 23.68 -14.71
CA GLY A 100 4.99 23.02 -14.82
C GLY A 100 5.01 21.65 -14.14
N LYS A 101 5.67 21.55 -12.99
CA LYS A 101 5.79 20.30 -12.20
C LYS A 101 4.81 20.21 -11.03
N SER A 102 4.00 21.24 -10.81
CA SER A 102 3.04 21.32 -9.72
C SER A 102 1.62 21.27 -10.25
N ALA A 103 0.70 20.74 -9.45
CA ALA A 103 -0.73 20.75 -9.73
C ALA A 103 -1.44 21.60 -8.68
N VAL A 104 -2.34 22.48 -9.14
CA VAL A 104 -3.15 23.36 -8.28
C VAL A 104 -4.61 22.96 -8.41
N SER A 105 -5.27 22.66 -7.29
CA SER A 105 -6.72 22.40 -7.29
C SER A 105 -7.47 23.69 -7.64
N VAL A 106 -8.35 23.61 -8.64
CA VAL A 106 -9.14 24.74 -9.14
C VAL A 106 -10.55 24.69 -8.56
N ARG A 107 -11.21 23.54 -8.65
CA ARG A 107 -12.58 23.31 -8.16
C ARG A 107 -12.87 21.83 -7.97
N THR A 108 -13.89 21.53 -7.17
CA THR A 108 -14.41 20.17 -6.94
C THR A 108 -15.87 20.10 -7.38
N ALA A 109 -16.19 19.16 -8.28
CA ALA A 109 -17.55 18.81 -8.63
C ALA A 109 -18.04 17.72 -7.66
N PRO A 110 -19.14 17.93 -6.92
CA PRO A 110 -19.63 16.93 -5.97
C PRO A 110 -20.16 15.70 -6.70
N GLY A 111 -19.85 14.52 -6.15
CA GLY A 111 -20.43 13.26 -6.58
C GLY A 111 -21.92 13.20 -6.21
N SER A 112 -22.74 12.58 -7.06
CA SER A 112 -24.11 12.24 -6.65
C SER A 112 -24.03 11.01 -5.74
N PRO A 113 -24.44 11.09 -4.46
CA PRO A 113 -24.41 9.94 -3.58
C PRO A 113 -25.21 8.81 -4.22
N ARG A 114 -24.56 7.65 -4.37
CA ARG A 114 -25.23 6.44 -4.84
C ARG A 114 -26.31 6.12 -3.82
N ILE A 115 -27.58 6.38 -4.16
CA ILE A 115 -28.70 5.83 -3.40
C ILE A 115 -28.65 4.34 -3.67
N LEU A 116 -27.94 3.62 -2.83
CA LEU A 116 -28.05 2.17 -2.76
C LEU A 116 -29.50 1.91 -2.37
N GLU A 117 -30.32 1.46 -3.32
CA GLU A 117 -31.57 0.80 -2.94
C GLU A 117 -31.17 -0.29 -1.95
N PRO A 118 -31.76 -0.32 -0.74
CA PRO A 118 -31.45 -1.37 0.20
C PRO A 118 -31.78 -2.68 -0.49
N THR A 119 -30.74 -3.41 -0.91
CA THR A 119 -30.87 -4.81 -1.26
C THR A 119 -31.61 -5.44 -0.08
N PRO A 120 -32.73 -6.15 -0.26
CA PRO A 120 -33.43 -6.78 0.83
C PRO A 120 -32.42 -7.66 1.56
N GLY A 121 -31.90 -7.17 2.68
CA GLY A 121 -31.00 -7.92 3.52
C GLY A 121 -31.79 -9.16 3.90
N ALA A 122 -31.27 -10.33 3.53
CA ALA A 122 -31.72 -11.56 4.16
C ALA A 122 -31.73 -11.26 5.67
N PRO A 123 -32.85 -11.53 6.37
CA PRO A 123 -33.00 -11.13 7.76
C PRO A 123 -31.77 -11.59 8.52
N ALA A 124 -31.04 -10.63 9.09
CA ALA A 124 -29.92 -10.91 9.97
C ALA A 124 -30.45 -11.81 11.08
N GLN A 125 -30.20 -13.11 10.96
CA GLN A 125 -30.42 -14.02 12.06
C GLN A 125 -29.44 -13.58 13.13
N ALA A 126 -29.96 -13.06 14.24
CA ALA A 126 -29.23 -12.76 15.46
C ALA A 126 -28.77 -14.08 16.12
N GLY A 127 -27.95 -14.84 15.41
CA GLY A 127 -27.10 -15.90 15.94
C GLY A 127 -25.67 -15.39 16.00
N ASP A 128 -24.87 -15.93 16.92
CA ASP A 128 -23.44 -15.67 16.99
C ASP A 128 -22.80 -16.01 15.64
N ASP A 129 -22.42 -15.00 14.85
CA ASP A 129 -21.65 -15.20 13.63
C ASP A 129 -20.25 -15.68 14.02
N PRO A 130 -19.91 -16.97 13.80
CA PRO A 130 -18.61 -17.50 14.20
C PRO A 130 -17.46 -16.79 13.49
N VAL A 131 -17.67 -16.31 12.26
CA VAL A 131 -16.64 -15.59 11.50
C VAL A 131 -16.34 -14.26 12.17
N LYS A 132 -17.37 -13.47 12.47
CA LYS A 132 -17.20 -12.20 13.17
C LYS A 132 -16.46 -12.39 14.49
N LYS A 133 -16.83 -13.39 15.29
CA LYS A 133 -16.14 -13.68 16.55
C LYS A 133 -14.65 -13.98 16.33
N ILE A 134 -14.31 -14.82 15.35
CA ILE A 134 -12.91 -15.14 15.04
C ILE A 134 -12.15 -13.88 14.62
N LEU A 135 -12.76 -12.99 13.83
CA LEU A 135 -12.13 -11.73 13.42
C LEU A 135 -11.94 -10.75 14.59
N ASP A 136 -12.91 -10.70 15.52
CA ASP A 136 -12.78 -9.93 16.76
C ASP A 136 -11.61 -10.48 17.62
N ASP A 137 -11.53 -11.81 17.79
CA ASP A 137 -10.45 -12.49 18.52
C ASP A 137 -9.07 -12.26 17.87
N VAL A 138 -9.00 -12.24 16.52
CA VAL A 138 -7.78 -11.90 15.77
C VAL A 138 -7.37 -10.45 16.01
N SER A 139 -8.30 -9.50 15.96
CA SER A 139 -7.99 -8.09 16.25
C SER A 139 -7.44 -7.92 17.65
N GLU A 140 -8.09 -8.53 18.65
CA GLU A 140 -7.66 -8.49 20.04
C GLU A 140 -6.24 -9.05 20.20
N ALA A 141 -5.95 -10.20 19.57
CA ALA A 141 -4.65 -10.86 19.63
C ALA A 141 -3.49 -10.07 19.00
N LEU A 142 -3.77 -9.05 18.19
CA LEU A 142 -2.77 -8.27 17.44
C LEU A 142 -2.57 -6.84 17.95
N GLY A 143 -3.47 -6.33 18.78
CA GLY A 143 -3.45 -4.90 19.14
C GLY A 143 -4.63 -4.39 19.97
N GLY A 144 -5.49 -5.27 20.49
CA GLY A 144 -6.77 -4.88 21.07
C GLY A 144 -7.83 -4.52 20.02
N ALA A 145 -8.93 -3.88 20.45
CA ALA A 145 -10.10 -3.62 19.59
C ALA A 145 -9.81 -2.77 18.34
N ASP A 146 -8.76 -1.94 18.37
CA ASP A 146 -8.33 -1.09 17.26
C ASP A 146 -7.35 -1.83 16.30
N GLY A 147 -6.87 -3.02 16.66
CA GLY A 147 -5.86 -3.77 15.91
C GLY A 147 -4.44 -3.17 15.97
N GLY A 148 -3.43 -3.98 15.63
CA GLY A 148 -2.01 -3.61 15.79
C GLY A 148 -1.57 -2.42 14.92
N VAL A 149 -2.23 -2.18 13.78
CA VAL A 149 -1.89 -1.11 12.83
C VAL A 149 -2.23 0.25 13.37
N ILE A 150 -3.38 0.38 14.03
CA ILE A 150 -3.81 1.67 14.56
C ILE A 150 -2.85 2.08 15.68
N ALA A 151 -2.43 1.14 16.53
CA ALA A 151 -1.41 1.39 17.54
C ALA A 151 -0.07 1.81 16.92
N LEU A 152 0.40 1.12 15.87
CA LEU A 152 1.59 1.52 15.11
C LEU A 152 1.46 2.93 14.53
N HIS A 153 0.33 3.23 13.90
CA HIS A 153 0.09 4.53 13.26
C HIS A 153 0.01 5.68 14.27
N LYS A 154 -0.61 5.44 15.43
CA LYS A 154 -0.72 6.42 16.52
C LYS A 154 0.59 6.64 17.28
N SER A 155 1.57 5.75 17.16
CA SER A 155 2.86 5.90 17.86
C SER A 155 3.61 7.15 17.36
N PRO A 156 4.02 8.08 18.25
CA PRO A 156 4.70 9.31 17.85
C PRO A 156 6.07 9.03 17.20
N SER A 157 6.72 7.95 17.62
CA SER A 157 8.02 7.52 17.11
C SER A 157 8.11 6.00 16.94
N VAL A 158 8.89 5.56 15.95
CA VAL A 158 9.06 4.16 15.58
C VAL A 158 10.53 3.92 15.20
N GLN A 159 11.12 2.89 15.75
CA GLN A 159 12.36 2.29 15.25
C GLN A 159 12.06 0.85 14.84
N PHE A 160 12.32 0.52 13.59
CA PHE A 160 12.02 -0.77 12.99
C PHE A 160 13.21 -1.28 12.20
N GLU A 161 13.78 -2.40 12.64
CA GLU A 161 14.96 -3.01 12.05
C GLU A 161 14.60 -4.39 11.52
N TYR A 162 14.98 -4.68 10.28
CA TYR A 162 14.61 -5.92 9.63
C TYR A 162 15.55 -6.27 8.48
N VAL A 163 15.56 -7.54 8.08
CA VAL A 163 16.25 -8.04 6.90
C VAL A 163 15.22 -8.40 5.85
N ARG A 164 15.44 -7.98 4.60
CA ARG A 164 14.68 -8.45 3.45
C ARG A 164 15.56 -9.28 2.53
N GLU A 165 14.99 -10.39 2.07
CA GLU A 165 15.55 -11.25 1.04
C GLU A 165 14.57 -11.31 -0.13
N VAL A 166 15.03 -10.91 -1.32
CA VAL A 166 14.22 -10.91 -2.55
C VAL A 166 14.98 -11.64 -3.65
N PRO A 167 14.42 -12.71 -4.25
CA PRO A 167 15.08 -13.42 -5.35
C PRO A 167 15.30 -12.52 -6.58
N HIS A 168 16.52 -12.53 -7.14
CA HIS A 168 16.85 -11.73 -8.32
C HIS A 168 17.82 -12.47 -9.26
N GLN A 169 17.36 -12.87 -10.45
CA GLN A 169 18.24 -13.45 -11.49
C GLN A 169 19.20 -14.58 -11.01
N GLY A 170 18.72 -15.46 -10.13
CA GLY A 170 19.52 -16.57 -9.59
C GLY A 170 20.40 -16.23 -8.38
N GLN A 171 20.47 -14.98 -7.95
CA GLN A 171 21.11 -14.57 -6.70
C GLN A 171 20.17 -13.69 -5.87
N PRO A 172 19.85 -14.04 -4.62
CA PRO A 172 18.97 -13.21 -3.80
C PRO A 172 19.64 -11.86 -3.47
N ILE A 173 18.84 -10.80 -3.49
CA ILE A 173 19.20 -9.52 -2.87
C ILE A 173 18.87 -9.64 -1.38
N VAL A 174 19.88 -9.48 -0.53
CA VAL A 174 19.72 -9.49 0.92
C VAL A 174 20.12 -8.12 1.45
N ALA A 175 19.20 -7.44 2.14
CA ALA A 175 19.44 -6.10 2.67
C ALA A 175 18.92 -5.94 4.10
N GLU A 176 19.77 -5.39 4.96
CA GLU A 176 19.40 -4.90 6.29
C GLU A 176 18.78 -3.52 6.16
N HIS A 177 17.70 -3.28 6.89
CA HIS A 177 16.99 -2.02 6.89
C HIS A 177 16.88 -1.49 8.31
N VAL A 178 17.04 -0.17 8.46
CA VAL A 178 16.71 0.56 9.68
C VAL A 178 15.77 1.69 9.30
N TYR A 179 14.51 1.55 9.69
CA TYR A 179 13.47 2.56 9.51
C TYR A 179 13.25 3.31 10.82
N LEU A 180 13.36 4.63 10.77
CA LEU A 180 13.11 5.53 11.88
C LEU A 180 12.02 6.53 11.51
N ARG A 181 11.04 6.72 12.39
CA ARG A 181 10.03 7.78 12.31
C ARG A 181 9.99 8.53 13.62
N ASP A 182 9.97 9.86 13.55
CA ASP A 182 9.68 10.73 14.69
C ASP A 182 8.85 11.93 14.21
N GLY A 183 7.54 11.86 14.45
CA GLY A 183 6.57 12.79 13.87
C GLY A 183 6.63 12.80 12.33
N ALA A 184 6.94 13.96 11.75
CA ALA A 184 7.06 14.15 10.31
C ALA A 184 8.44 13.76 9.73
N ARG A 185 9.42 13.46 10.59
CA ARG A 185 10.78 13.09 10.20
C ARG A 185 10.86 11.59 9.98
N VAL A 186 11.49 11.19 8.88
CA VAL A 186 11.63 9.79 8.52
C VAL A 186 13.03 9.53 8.02
N ARG A 187 13.62 8.41 8.43
CA ARG A 187 14.88 7.90 7.90
C ARG A 187 14.74 6.44 7.53
N LEU A 188 15.33 6.06 6.42
CA LEU A 188 15.47 4.67 5.99
C LEU A 188 16.93 4.43 5.58
N ASP A 189 17.63 3.62 6.35
CA ASP A 189 18.90 3.04 5.95
C ASP A 189 18.67 1.68 5.30
N VAL A 190 19.33 1.43 4.18
CA VAL A 190 19.34 0.15 3.46
C VAL A 190 20.78 -0.25 3.24
N VAL A 191 21.22 -1.33 3.88
CA VAL A 191 22.56 -1.90 3.75
C VAL A 191 22.48 -3.23 3.04
N VAL A 192 22.90 -3.25 1.77
CA VAL A 192 22.90 -4.46 0.94
C VAL A 192 24.06 -5.37 1.34
N LYS A 193 23.76 -6.60 1.74
CA LYS A 193 24.74 -7.63 2.12
C LYS A 193 25.02 -8.63 1.00
N GLY A 194 24.11 -8.76 0.03
CA GLY A 194 24.26 -9.64 -1.12
C GLY A 194 23.33 -9.26 -2.28
N GLY A 195 23.71 -9.64 -3.50
CA GLY A 195 22.97 -9.35 -4.72
C GLY A 195 23.32 -8.01 -5.39
N PRO A 196 22.76 -7.74 -6.59
CA PRO A 196 23.12 -6.59 -7.41
C PRO A 196 22.33 -5.32 -7.03
N ALA A 197 22.46 -4.85 -5.79
CA ALA A 197 21.84 -3.62 -5.31
C ALA A 197 22.86 -2.73 -4.59
N SER A 198 22.60 -1.42 -4.57
CA SER A 198 23.43 -0.45 -3.83
C SER A 198 22.81 -0.14 -2.47
N SER A 199 23.67 0.08 -1.48
CA SER A 199 23.23 0.60 -0.18
C SER A 199 22.79 2.06 -0.31
N SER A 200 21.83 2.48 0.51
CA SER A 200 21.32 3.85 0.50
C SER A 200 20.86 4.31 1.87
N THR A 201 20.91 5.62 2.08
CA THR A 201 20.25 6.28 3.21
C THR A 201 19.31 7.34 2.67
N THR A 202 18.02 7.25 2.99
CA THR A 202 17.02 8.25 2.65
C THR A 202 16.55 8.95 3.91
N VAL A 203 16.48 10.27 3.87
CA VAL A 203 16.03 11.11 4.99
C VAL A 203 14.98 12.10 4.49
N ILE A 204 13.94 12.27 5.29
CA ILE A 204 12.92 13.32 5.17
C ILE A 204 12.91 14.10 6.49
N ASP A 205 13.07 15.41 6.40
CA ASP A 205 12.90 16.34 7.51
C ASP A 205 12.00 17.50 7.06
N GLY A 206 10.74 17.49 7.50
CA GLY A 206 9.71 18.42 7.05
C GLY A 206 9.46 18.34 5.53
N ALA A 207 9.78 19.44 4.83
CA ALA A 207 9.62 19.57 3.38
C ALA A 207 10.89 19.20 2.59
N VAL A 208 11.98 18.83 3.27
CA VAL A 208 13.25 18.48 2.63
C VAL A 208 13.39 16.96 2.63
N ALA A 209 13.66 16.39 1.45
CA ALA A 209 14.04 14.99 1.31
C ALA A 209 15.36 14.86 0.54
N SER A 210 16.19 13.92 0.95
CA SER A 210 17.47 13.64 0.32
C SER A 210 17.81 12.16 0.42
N VAL A 211 18.55 11.67 -0.58
CA VAL A 211 19.07 10.31 -0.59
C VAL A 211 20.58 10.34 -0.77
N LEU A 212 21.28 9.52 0.00
CA LEU A 212 22.70 9.23 -0.11
C LEU A 212 22.87 7.85 -0.75
N ILE A 213 23.55 7.79 -1.89
CA ILE A 213 23.93 6.54 -2.57
C ILE A 213 25.40 6.69 -2.99
N ASP A 214 26.23 5.71 -2.67
CA ASP A 214 27.66 5.68 -3.03
C ASP A 214 28.41 6.99 -2.70
N GLY A 215 28.13 7.55 -1.52
CA GLY A 215 28.77 8.79 -1.04
C GLY A 215 28.21 10.09 -1.65
N LYS A 216 27.24 10.01 -2.57
CA LYS A 216 26.62 11.17 -3.22
C LYS A 216 25.24 11.47 -2.65
N VAL A 217 25.09 12.65 -2.06
CA VAL A 217 23.78 13.18 -1.63
C VAL A 217 23.06 13.81 -2.83
N SER A 218 21.79 13.44 -3.04
CA SER A 218 20.93 14.01 -4.07
C SER A 218 19.58 14.42 -3.47
N PRO A 219 19.06 15.62 -3.79
CA PRO A 219 17.75 16.06 -3.32
C PRO A 219 16.63 15.23 -3.97
N ARG A 220 15.50 15.10 -3.25
CA ARG A 220 14.30 14.40 -3.71
C ARG A 220 13.05 15.23 -3.40
N ASP A 221 11.97 14.92 -4.11
CA ASP A 221 10.65 15.43 -3.77
C ASP A 221 10.15 14.79 -2.47
N ALA A 222 9.82 15.59 -1.45
CA ALA A 222 9.54 15.08 -0.12
C ALA A 222 8.21 14.32 -0.01
N GLU A 223 7.19 14.74 -0.75
CA GLU A 223 5.90 14.07 -0.76
C GLU A 223 6.02 12.68 -1.40
N ARG A 224 6.58 12.61 -2.61
CA ARG A 224 6.82 11.35 -3.29
C ARG A 224 7.76 10.42 -2.52
N THR A 225 8.80 10.97 -1.89
CA THR A 225 9.71 10.17 -1.07
C THR A 225 8.99 9.58 0.15
N ARG A 226 8.06 10.32 0.76
CA ARG A 226 7.26 9.83 1.88
C ARG A 226 6.37 8.67 1.47
N GLU A 227 5.73 8.75 0.30
CA GLU A 227 4.93 7.63 -0.24
C GLU A 227 5.79 6.37 -0.43
N VAL A 228 6.97 6.52 -1.03
CA VAL A 228 7.89 5.39 -1.24
C VAL A 228 8.38 4.82 0.09
N MET A 229 8.78 5.67 1.04
CA MET A 229 9.24 5.22 2.35
C MET A 229 8.14 4.56 3.19
N ALA A 230 6.87 4.87 2.94
CA ALA A 230 5.75 4.21 3.60
C ALA A 230 5.65 2.71 3.22
N GLU A 231 6.17 2.29 2.07
CA GLU A 231 6.26 0.88 1.68
C GLU A 231 7.27 0.09 2.53
N TYR A 232 8.23 0.78 3.16
CA TYR A 232 9.28 0.22 4.02
C TYR A 232 8.98 0.42 5.51
N ALA A 233 7.93 1.17 5.83
CA ALA A 233 7.44 1.32 7.20
C ALA A 233 6.80 0.00 7.68
N PRO A 234 6.74 -0.24 9.00
CA PRO A 234 6.11 -1.46 9.51
C PRO A 234 4.64 -1.56 9.11
N GLU A 235 3.91 -0.44 8.98
CA GLU A 235 2.53 -0.43 8.50
C GLU A 235 2.39 -0.89 7.04
N GLY A 236 3.43 -0.69 6.21
CA GLY A 236 3.48 -1.16 4.84
C GLY A 236 3.83 -2.64 4.77
N LEU A 237 4.96 -3.02 5.38
CA LEU A 237 5.51 -4.37 5.33
C LEU A 237 4.69 -5.40 6.11
N LEU A 238 4.07 -5.00 7.20
CA LEU A 238 3.21 -5.85 8.04
C LEU A 238 1.72 -5.53 7.85
N SER A 239 1.39 -4.88 6.73
CA SER A 239 0.02 -4.43 6.44
C SER A 239 -0.99 -5.58 6.48
N TYR A 240 -0.73 -6.70 5.81
CA TYR A 240 -1.68 -7.81 5.77
C TYR A 240 -1.96 -8.42 7.15
N PRO A 241 -0.97 -8.91 7.92
CA PRO A 241 -1.26 -9.53 9.20
C PRO A 241 -1.94 -8.57 10.17
N LEU A 242 -1.60 -7.28 10.12
CA LEU A 242 -2.10 -6.32 11.10
C LEU A 242 -3.40 -5.60 10.66
N ARG A 243 -3.65 -5.44 9.36
CA ARG A 243 -4.85 -4.76 8.82
C ARG A 243 -5.95 -5.75 8.42
N PHE A 244 -5.69 -7.05 8.47
CA PHE A 244 -6.59 -8.05 7.89
C PHE A 244 -8.06 -7.84 8.28
N VAL A 245 -8.35 -7.67 9.57
CA VAL A 245 -9.74 -7.50 10.04
C VAL A 245 -10.37 -6.25 9.43
N SER A 246 -9.67 -5.12 9.45
CA SER A 246 -10.13 -3.89 8.80
C SER A 246 -10.26 -3.99 7.26
N LEU A 247 -9.51 -4.89 6.62
CA LEU A 247 -9.64 -5.16 5.19
C LEU A 247 -10.90 -5.98 4.91
N VAL A 248 -11.18 -6.99 5.73
CA VAL A 248 -12.39 -7.82 5.60
C VAL A 248 -13.65 -7.02 5.89
N ASP A 249 -13.65 -6.20 6.94
CA ASP A 249 -14.81 -5.37 7.31
C ASP A 249 -15.04 -4.22 6.32
N GLY A 250 -13.97 -3.75 5.67
CA GLY A 250 -13.97 -2.54 4.84
C GLY A 250 -14.16 -2.77 3.34
N ASP A 251 -14.05 -4.00 2.85
CA ASP A 251 -14.09 -4.32 1.41
C ASP A 251 -15.19 -5.38 1.13
N PRO A 252 -16.29 -5.00 0.46
CA PRO A 252 -17.39 -5.89 0.08
C PRO A 252 -16.96 -7.13 -0.72
N SER A 253 -15.83 -7.10 -1.43
CA SER A 253 -15.32 -8.27 -2.13
C SER A 253 -14.76 -9.35 -1.19
N HIS A 254 -14.48 -9.00 0.06
CA HIS A 254 -14.10 -9.92 1.14
C HIS A 254 -15.30 -10.40 1.99
N VAL A 255 -16.52 -9.89 1.74
CA VAL A 255 -17.71 -10.00 2.63
C VAL A 255 -18.39 -11.38 2.67
N ALA A 256 -17.78 -12.42 2.10
CA ALA A 256 -18.31 -13.78 2.21
C ALA A 256 -17.30 -14.77 2.80
N LEU A 257 -16.44 -14.34 3.75
CA LEU A 257 -15.65 -15.29 4.54
C LEU A 257 -16.58 -16.27 5.27
N GLN A 258 -16.27 -17.55 5.19
CA GLN A 258 -16.97 -18.61 5.88
C GLN A 258 -15.97 -19.48 6.62
N LEU A 259 -16.35 -19.92 7.82
CA LEU A 259 -15.62 -20.97 8.52
C LEU A 259 -15.80 -22.28 7.76
N VAL A 260 -14.74 -22.76 7.11
CA VAL A 260 -14.78 -24.02 6.35
C VAL A 260 -14.36 -25.22 7.19
N GLY A 261 -13.63 -25.00 8.30
CA GLY A 261 -13.26 -26.03 9.24
C GLY A 261 -11.98 -25.73 10.00
N GLU A 262 -11.33 -26.80 10.46
CA GLU A 262 -10.04 -26.76 11.14
C GLU A 262 -9.01 -27.58 10.37
N GLU A 263 -7.79 -27.08 10.29
CA GLU A 263 -6.66 -27.77 9.67
C GLU A 263 -5.38 -27.58 10.47
N ARG A 264 -4.33 -28.32 10.12
CA ARG A 264 -2.98 -28.09 10.64
C ARG A 264 -2.14 -27.32 9.63
N VAL A 265 -1.74 -26.10 10.00
CA VAL A 265 -0.81 -25.28 9.22
C VAL A 265 0.52 -25.24 9.97
N SER A 266 1.59 -25.71 9.31
CA SER A 266 2.93 -25.82 9.91
C SER A 266 2.94 -26.60 11.24
N GLY A 267 2.06 -27.61 11.35
CA GLY A 267 1.90 -28.44 12.55
C GLY A 267 0.97 -27.89 13.63
N GLU A 268 0.52 -26.64 13.52
CA GLU A 268 -0.37 -25.98 14.48
C GLU A 268 -1.84 -26.09 14.08
N PRO A 269 -2.76 -26.37 15.03
CA PRO A 269 -4.19 -26.35 14.74
C PRO A 269 -4.65 -24.92 14.43
N CYS A 270 -5.33 -24.75 13.31
CA CYS A 270 -5.84 -23.49 12.83
C CYS A 270 -7.30 -23.61 12.42
N VAL A 271 -8.10 -22.58 12.71
CA VAL A 271 -9.40 -22.38 12.08
C VAL A 271 -9.19 -21.77 10.70
N ILE A 272 -9.96 -22.24 9.72
CA ILE A 272 -9.83 -21.83 8.33
C ILE A 272 -11.05 -21.01 7.91
N LEU A 273 -10.80 -19.78 7.47
CA LEU A 273 -11.80 -18.91 6.86
C LEU A 273 -11.53 -18.79 5.35
N GLU A 274 -12.57 -18.96 4.54
CA GLU A 274 -12.45 -18.84 3.07
C GLU A 274 -13.58 -17.98 2.49
N SER A 275 -13.26 -17.13 1.52
CA SER A 275 -14.27 -16.41 0.74
C SER A 275 -14.99 -17.40 -0.19
N LYS A 276 -16.32 -17.42 -0.19
CA LYS A 276 -17.05 -18.20 -1.21
C LYS A 276 -16.86 -17.58 -2.60
N PRO A 277 -16.49 -18.36 -3.63
CA PRO A 277 -16.60 -17.89 -5.00
C PRO A 277 -18.08 -17.68 -5.34
N GLU A 278 -18.43 -16.50 -5.87
CA GLU A 278 -19.78 -16.23 -6.36
C GLU A 278 -20.04 -17.01 -7.65
N GLY A 279 -20.66 -18.19 -7.53
CA GLY A 279 -21.16 -18.99 -8.66
C GLY A 279 -20.22 -20.10 -9.18
N GLU A 280 -20.81 -21.15 -9.76
CA GLU A 280 -20.05 -22.20 -10.45
C GLU A 280 -19.30 -21.62 -11.66
N GLY A 281 -17.97 -21.83 -11.72
CA GLY A 281 -17.12 -21.35 -12.82
C GLY A 281 -16.57 -19.92 -12.63
N SER A 282 -16.80 -19.31 -11.48
CA SER A 282 -16.31 -17.99 -11.16
C SER A 282 -14.79 -17.99 -10.91
N ALA A 283 -14.04 -17.30 -11.78
CA ALA A 283 -12.60 -17.03 -11.62
C ALA A 283 -12.35 -15.90 -10.59
N VAL A 284 -13.28 -15.67 -9.67
CA VAL A 284 -13.20 -14.61 -8.67
C VAL A 284 -12.00 -14.87 -7.78
N PRO A 285 -11.18 -13.83 -7.51
CA PRO A 285 -10.08 -13.95 -6.59
C PRO A 285 -10.55 -14.49 -5.24
N GLY A 286 -9.94 -15.57 -4.79
CA GLY A 286 -10.26 -16.22 -3.53
C GLY A 286 -9.33 -15.75 -2.42
N LEU A 287 -9.87 -15.57 -1.21
CA LEU A 287 -9.11 -15.35 0.01
C LEU A 287 -9.27 -16.56 0.93
N ARG A 288 -8.16 -17.07 1.44
CA ARG A 288 -8.13 -18.07 2.51
C ARG A 288 -7.23 -17.60 3.64
N LEU A 289 -7.73 -17.67 4.87
CA LEU A 289 -7.04 -17.29 6.09
C LEU A 289 -6.99 -18.50 7.02
N ALA A 290 -5.79 -18.84 7.50
CA ALA A 290 -5.60 -19.77 8.60
C ALA A 290 -5.22 -19.00 9.86
N VAL A 291 -6.02 -19.14 10.92
CA VAL A 291 -5.79 -18.50 12.22
C VAL A 291 -5.53 -19.57 13.27
N SER A 292 -4.47 -19.43 14.06
CA SER A 292 -4.18 -20.39 15.13
C SER A 292 -5.34 -20.44 16.13
N SER A 293 -5.83 -21.63 16.46
CA SER A 293 -6.89 -21.79 17.47
C SER A 293 -6.39 -21.62 18.90
N LYS A 294 -5.08 -21.45 19.11
CA LYS A 294 -4.45 -21.28 20.42
C LYS A 294 -4.31 -19.81 20.81
N ASP A 295 -3.84 -18.98 19.89
CA ASP A 295 -3.47 -17.59 20.15
C ASP A 295 -4.19 -16.58 19.23
N TRP A 296 -5.07 -17.05 18.36
CA TRP A 296 -5.85 -16.25 17.40
C TRP A 296 -5.00 -15.39 16.46
N ARG A 297 -3.72 -15.72 16.29
CA ARG A 297 -2.85 -15.01 15.36
C ARG A 297 -2.93 -15.66 13.97
N PRO A 298 -2.95 -14.87 12.89
CA PRO A 298 -2.83 -15.40 11.54
C PRO A 298 -1.57 -16.25 11.40
N ARG A 299 -1.66 -17.41 10.75
CA ARG A 299 -0.50 -18.21 10.36
C ARG A 299 -0.27 -18.15 8.87
N GLN A 300 -1.35 -18.10 8.10
CA GLN A 300 -1.30 -18.14 6.66
C GLN A 300 -2.41 -17.29 6.05
N VAL A 301 -2.08 -16.55 4.99
CA VAL A 301 -3.06 -15.88 4.11
C VAL A 301 -2.75 -16.26 2.68
N ILE A 302 -3.76 -16.75 1.95
CA ILE A 302 -3.64 -17.13 0.55
C ILE A 302 -4.60 -16.27 -0.27
N PHE A 303 -4.06 -15.64 -1.30
CA PHE A 303 -4.82 -14.97 -2.34
C PHE A 303 -4.71 -15.77 -3.63
N THR A 304 -5.84 -16.24 -4.14
CA THR A 304 -5.92 -16.81 -5.49
C THR A 304 -6.34 -15.67 -6.41
N THR A 305 -5.56 -15.35 -7.43
CA THR A 305 -5.89 -14.28 -8.40
C THR A 305 -5.72 -14.80 -9.82
N SER A 306 -6.12 -14.00 -10.82
CA SER A 306 -5.83 -14.32 -12.23
C SER A 306 -4.33 -14.39 -12.56
N ALA A 307 -3.47 -13.81 -11.71
CA ALA A 307 -2.01 -13.88 -11.83
C ALA A 307 -1.39 -15.08 -11.09
N GLY A 308 -2.22 -15.95 -10.51
CA GLY A 308 -1.80 -17.10 -9.71
C GLY A 308 -2.08 -16.94 -8.22
N VAL A 309 -1.58 -17.91 -7.46
CA VAL A 309 -1.68 -18.03 -6.01
C VAL A 309 -0.54 -17.30 -5.34
N LEU A 310 -0.86 -16.37 -4.44
CA LEU A 310 0.06 -15.65 -3.58
C LEU A 310 -0.19 -16.07 -2.13
N LEU A 311 0.83 -16.62 -1.49
CA LEU A 311 0.80 -17.17 -0.15
C LEU A 311 1.68 -16.32 0.77
N TYR A 312 1.12 -15.85 1.87
CA TYR A 312 1.83 -15.23 2.99
C TYR A 312 1.85 -16.18 4.17
N GLU A 313 3.02 -16.38 4.76
CA GLU A 313 3.22 -17.16 5.98
C GLU A 313 3.82 -16.29 7.07
N TYR A 314 3.25 -16.38 8.27
CA TYR A 314 3.63 -15.56 9.41
C TYR A 314 4.08 -16.44 10.58
N SER A 315 5.23 -16.14 11.14
CA SER A 315 5.82 -16.90 12.24
C SER A 315 6.57 -16.01 13.23
N ASP A 316 7.01 -16.63 14.34
CA ASP A 316 7.83 -16.00 15.38
C ASP A 316 7.19 -14.74 15.97
N TRP A 317 5.93 -14.81 16.35
CA TRP A 317 5.16 -13.66 16.86
C TRP A 317 5.72 -13.09 18.17
N SER A 318 5.91 -11.76 18.23
CA SER A 318 6.39 -11.06 19.42
C SER A 318 5.54 -9.83 19.73
N GLU A 319 5.38 -9.55 21.03
CA GLU A 319 4.85 -8.28 21.51
C GLU A 319 5.96 -7.22 21.43
N VAL A 320 5.69 -6.07 20.81
CA VAL A 320 6.66 -4.99 20.54
C VAL A 320 6.37 -3.70 21.32
N SER A 321 5.14 -3.59 21.82
CA SER A 321 4.70 -2.62 22.82
C SER A 321 3.46 -3.19 23.51
N PRO A 322 3.03 -2.65 24.67
CA PRO A 322 1.89 -3.20 25.41
C PRO A 322 0.66 -3.41 24.53
N GLY A 323 0.28 -4.67 24.32
CA GLY A 323 -0.85 -5.11 23.51
C GLY A 323 -0.61 -5.23 22.01
N VAL A 324 0.52 -4.76 21.46
CA VAL A 324 0.80 -4.79 20.01
C VAL A 324 1.68 -6.00 19.70
N VAL A 325 1.12 -6.96 18.97
CA VAL A 325 1.81 -8.19 18.59
C VAL A 325 2.00 -8.23 17.08
N VAL A 326 3.22 -8.50 16.65
CA VAL A 326 3.59 -8.54 15.23
C VAL A 326 4.32 -9.85 14.89
N PRO A 327 4.28 -10.33 13.64
CA PRO A 327 5.09 -11.46 13.24
C PRO A 327 6.54 -11.01 13.07
N MET A 328 7.50 -11.79 13.58
CA MET A 328 8.91 -11.48 13.41
C MET A 328 9.49 -12.11 12.13
N ARG A 329 8.74 -13.00 11.47
CA ARG A 329 9.09 -13.55 10.17
C ARG A 329 7.87 -13.60 9.26
N VAL A 330 8.04 -13.07 8.04
CA VAL A 330 7.05 -13.12 6.96
C VAL A 330 7.69 -13.75 5.74
N GLU A 331 7.08 -14.79 5.18
CA GLU A 331 7.46 -15.35 3.89
C GLU A 331 6.32 -15.17 2.89
N VAL A 332 6.66 -14.71 1.69
CA VAL A 332 5.72 -14.52 0.60
C VAL A 332 6.15 -15.40 -0.55
N THR A 333 5.27 -16.29 -1.00
CA THR A 333 5.51 -17.14 -2.16
C THR A 333 4.43 -16.94 -3.22
N ARG A 334 4.78 -17.07 -4.49
CA ARG A 334 3.86 -17.08 -5.62
C ARG A 334 4.04 -18.39 -6.36
N GLU A 335 2.99 -19.18 -6.48
CA GLU A 335 3.05 -20.52 -7.10
C GLU A 335 4.18 -21.38 -6.49
N GLY A 336 4.33 -21.34 -5.16
CA GLY A 336 5.39 -22.03 -4.41
C GLY A 336 6.81 -21.47 -4.61
N THR A 337 6.99 -20.43 -5.43
CA THR A 337 8.28 -19.75 -5.61
C THR A 337 8.38 -18.57 -4.64
N LEU A 338 9.51 -18.46 -3.92
CA LEU A 338 9.74 -17.32 -3.04
C LEU A 338 9.67 -15.99 -3.81
N VAL A 339 8.89 -15.05 -3.29
CA VAL A 339 8.80 -13.66 -3.76
C VAL A 339 9.60 -12.77 -2.82
N GLU A 340 9.43 -12.97 -1.51
CA GLU A 340 10.04 -12.16 -0.48
C GLU A 340 10.11 -12.92 0.84
N ARG A 341 11.19 -12.72 1.58
CA ARG A 341 11.29 -13.07 3.00
C ARG A 341 11.66 -11.82 3.79
N LEU A 342 10.95 -11.57 4.87
CA LEU A 342 11.17 -10.49 5.83
C LEU A 342 11.45 -11.12 7.20
N GLU A 343 12.54 -10.70 7.83
CA GLU A 343 12.89 -11.07 9.20
C GLU A 343 13.05 -9.81 10.05
N VAL A 344 12.11 -9.57 10.95
CA VAL A 344 12.15 -8.47 11.90
C VAL A 344 13.21 -8.77 12.95
N ARG A 345 14.15 -7.85 13.13
CA ARG A 345 15.19 -7.93 14.16
C ARG A 345 14.74 -7.25 15.43
N SER A 346 14.17 -6.05 15.30
CA SER A 346 13.68 -5.27 16.43
C SER A 346 12.59 -4.30 15.98
N MET A 347 11.69 -3.99 16.90
CA MET A 347 10.69 -2.93 16.73
C MET A 347 10.43 -2.29 18.08
N THR A 348 10.52 -0.96 18.17
CA THR A 348 10.35 -0.20 19.42
C THR A 348 9.33 0.91 19.24
N LEU A 349 8.36 0.98 20.15
CA LEU A 349 7.24 1.94 20.14
C LEU A 349 6.89 2.40 21.58
N PRO A 350 6.90 3.70 21.91
CA PRO A 350 7.58 4.76 21.17
C PRO A 350 9.12 4.57 21.27
N ALA A 351 9.83 4.87 20.19
CA ALA A 351 11.29 4.86 20.19
C ALA A 351 11.87 6.19 20.69
N THR A 352 12.98 6.15 21.42
CA THR A 352 13.77 7.36 21.72
C THR A 352 14.82 7.54 20.63
N ILE A 353 14.61 8.48 19.72
CA ILE A 353 15.48 8.69 18.54
C ILE A 353 16.23 10.00 18.71
N ALA A 354 17.56 9.96 18.58
CA ALA A 354 18.39 11.15 18.64
C ALA A 354 18.09 12.09 17.46
N SER A 355 18.06 13.40 17.72
CA SER A 355 17.67 14.38 16.70
C SER A 355 18.59 14.41 15.47
N ASP A 356 19.86 14.07 15.66
CA ASP A 356 20.87 13.99 14.62
C ASP A 356 20.74 12.74 13.73
N ALA A 357 19.93 11.76 14.13
CA ALA A 357 19.64 10.58 13.30
C ALA A 357 19.04 10.96 11.94
N PHE A 358 18.32 12.09 11.84
CA PHE A 358 17.72 12.59 10.61
C PHE A 358 18.63 13.54 9.83
N THR A 359 19.95 13.45 10.02
CA THR A 359 20.94 14.19 9.24
C THR A 359 21.75 13.22 8.39
N LEU A 360 21.91 13.53 7.10
CA LEU A 360 22.84 12.79 6.24
C LEU A 360 24.29 13.21 6.57
N PRO A 361 25.26 12.29 6.54
CA PRO A 361 26.65 12.63 6.76
C PRO A 361 27.11 13.67 5.72
N ALA A 362 27.95 14.61 6.17
CA ALA A 362 28.56 15.58 5.28
C ALA A 362 29.41 14.84 4.22
N PRO A 363 29.40 15.29 2.96
CA PRO A 363 30.32 14.73 1.96
C PRO A 363 31.77 14.94 2.44
N PRO A 364 32.68 13.98 2.18
CA PRO A 364 34.08 14.14 2.56
C PRO A 364 34.64 15.44 1.99
N ALA A 365 35.39 16.19 2.82
CA ALA A 365 36.11 17.37 2.36
C ALA A 365 37.08 16.95 1.24
N LYS A 366 37.02 17.65 0.11
CA LYS A 366 37.84 17.37 -1.07
C LYS A 366 39.32 17.69 -0.85
#